data_AF-A0A821I5L2-F1
#
_entry.id   AF-A0A821I5L2-F1
#
_cell.length_a   1.000
_cell.length_b   1.000
_cell.length_c   1.000
_cell.angle_alpha   90.00
_cell.angle_beta   90.00
_cell.angle_gamma   90.00
#
_symmetry.space_group_name_H-M   'P 1'
#
loop_
_entity.id
_entity.type
_entity.pdbx_description
1 polymer ?
#
loop_
_entity_poly.entity_id
_entity_poly.type
_entity_poly.pdbx_seq_one_letter_code
_entity_poly.pdbx_strand_id
1 'polypeptide(L)'
;MGDVIIVLDAHCECVINWLPPLLTRIALNRKAVAVPIVDGLEWNTLEHKNIYGSTNYRGIWEWGFLYKETQIPDQEAKKRKYPSEPYWSPTHAGGLLAIDRQWFFELGAYDPGIKVWGAEQYELSFKVWQCGGVVEWVPCSHVAHAYRGPRSHPSHVPGTSPYQTSINHLRVAHVWMDEYAEYYYRREPAIRILKFGDISERKKIREKLQCKSFKWFMETIAYDVLEKYPPPSSNVGW
;
A
#
# COMPACT_ATOMS: atom_id res chain seq x y z
N MET A 1 7.58 22.69 -13.09
CA MET A 1 7.06 21.64 -12.20
C MET A 1 7.22 20.30 -12.92
N GLY A 2 7.48 19.20 -12.21
CA GLY A 2 7.61 17.87 -12.81
C GLY A 2 6.27 17.21 -13.14
N ASP A 3 6.29 16.27 -14.08
CA ASP A 3 5.11 15.54 -14.56
C ASP A 3 4.75 14.34 -13.68
N VAL A 4 5.76 13.74 -13.04
CA VAL A 4 5.62 12.56 -12.17
C VAL A 4 6.04 12.94 -10.75
N ILE A 5 5.25 12.53 -9.77
CA ILE A 5 5.61 12.60 -8.35
C ILE A 5 6.40 11.34 -8.02
N ILE A 6 7.60 11.53 -7.48
CA ILE A 6 8.42 10.46 -6.91
C ILE A 6 8.46 10.67 -5.39
N VAL A 7 8.01 9.67 -4.64
CA VAL A 7 8.08 9.65 -3.18
C VAL A 7 9.26 8.77 -2.79
N LEU A 8 10.15 9.32 -1.96
CA LEU A 8 11.23 8.60 -1.32
C LEU A 8 11.27 8.95 0.16
N ASP A 9 11.51 7.95 1.00
CA ASP A 9 11.87 8.19 2.38
C ASP A 9 13.23 8.90 2.46
N ALA A 10 13.41 9.70 3.51
CA ALA A 10 14.62 10.52 3.69
C ALA A 10 15.90 9.71 3.97
N HIS A 11 15.79 8.39 4.05
CA HIS A 11 16.85 7.44 4.43
C HIS A 11 16.89 6.28 3.44
N CYS A 12 17.01 6.63 2.15
CA CYS A 12 17.12 5.70 1.04
C CYS A 12 18.36 5.95 0.18
N GLU A 13 18.89 4.89 -0.42
CA GLU A 13 19.90 4.94 -1.48
C GLU A 13 19.35 4.33 -2.76
N CYS A 14 19.37 5.10 -3.85
CA CYS A 14 18.84 4.66 -5.12
C CYS A 14 19.92 3.93 -5.93
N VAL A 15 19.61 2.73 -6.44
CA VAL A 15 20.57 1.92 -7.22
C VAL A 15 20.70 2.46 -8.65
N ILE A 16 21.80 2.09 -9.33
CA ILE A 16 22.01 2.44 -10.75
C ILE A 16 20.77 2.08 -11.58
N ASN A 17 20.34 3.03 -12.41
CA ASN A 17 19.22 2.86 -13.33
C ASN A 17 17.85 2.60 -12.67
N TRP A 18 17.64 3.01 -11.42
CA TRP A 18 16.35 2.85 -10.73
C TRP A 18 15.21 3.67 -11.39
N LEU A 19 15.48 4.89 -11.81
CA LEU A 19 14.43 5.82 -12.23
C LEU A 19 13.79 5.50 -13.60
N PRO A 20 14.54 5.19 -14.69
CA PRO A 20 13.95 4.97 -16.01
C PRO A 20 12.91 3.84 -16.07
N PRO A 21 13.11 2.66 -15.43
CA PRO A 21 12.09 1.61 -15.37
C PRO A 21 10.78 2.07 -14.73
N LEU A 22 10.84 2.88 -13.66
CA LEU A 22 9.63 3.43 -13.02
C LEU A 22 8.90 4.40 -13.95
N LEU A 23 9.62 5.38 -14.51
CA LEU A 23 9.02 6.38 -15.40
C LEU A 23 8.44 5.76 -16.67
N THR A 24 9.04 4.68 -17.19
CA THR A 24 8.52 3.94 -18.33
C THR A 24 7.13 3.38 -18.06
N ARG A 25 6.85 2.90 -16.84
CA ARG A 25 5.51 2.41 -16.48
C ARG A 25 4.46 3.51 -16.49
N ILE A 26 4.81 4.69 -15.97
CA ILE A 26 3.92 5.85 -15.97
C ILE A 26 3.70 6.38 -17.39
N ALA A 27 4.74 6.39 -18.24
CA ALA A 27 4.63 6.80 -19.63
C ALA A 27 3.73 5.88 -20.46
N LEU A 28 3.78 4.56 -20.23
CA LEU A 28 2.94 3.58 -20.91
C LEU A 28 1.50 3.57 -20.37
N ASN A 29 1.33 3.81 -19.07
CA ASN A 29 0.04 3.88 -18.41
C ASN A 29 0.04 4.99 -17.37
N ARG A 30 -0.54 6.15 -17.72
CA ARG A 30 -0.64 7.31 -16.82
C ARG A 30 -1.32 6.97 -15.48
N LYS A 31 -2.20 5.96 -15.47
CA LYS A 31 -2.93 5.54 -14.26
C LYS A 31 -2.19 4.48 -13.43
N ALA A 32 -0.93 4.17 -13.76
CA ALA A 32 -0.10 3.27 -12.96
C ALA A 32 0.50 4.00 -11.74
N VAL A 33 0.66 3.26 -10.66
CA VAL A 33 1.60 3.55 -9.57
C VAL A 33 2.73 2.54 -9.68
N ALA A 34 3.93 3.01 -9.96
CA ALA A 34 5.11 2.18 -10.13
C ALA A 34 5.94 2.20 -8.84
N VAL A 35 6.22 1.02 -8.30
CA VAL A 35 6.89 0.82 -7.01
C VAL A 35 8.22 0.12 -7.26
N PRO A 36 9.36 0.68 -6.81
CA PRO A 36 10.63 -0.02 -6.88
C PRO A 36 10.63 -1.24 -5.95
N ILE A 37 11.50 -2.22 -6.24
CA ILE A 37 11.86 -3.22 -5.23
C ILE A 37 12.63 -2.52 -4.12
N VAL A 38 12.17 -2.74 -2.88
CA VAL A 38 12.79 -2.16 -1.70
C VAL A 38 13.83 -3.14 -1.18
N ASP A 39 15.10 -2.75 -1.25
CA ASP A 39 16.18 -3.49 -0.63
C ASP A 39 16.45 -2.96 0.79
N GLY A 40 17.16 -3.73 1.61
CA GLY A 40 17.52 -3.33 2.96
C GLY A 40 18.88 -2.66 3.02
N LEU A 41 18.96 -1.53 3.73
CA LEU A 41 20.23 -1.03 4.27
C LEU A 41 20.30 -1.40 5.74
N GLU A 42 21.36 -2.10 6.12
CA GLU A 42 21.62 -2.41 7.53
C GLU A 42 21.86 -1.12 8.31
N TRP A 43 21.16 -0.92 9.41
CA TRP A 43 21.07 0.36 10.12
C TRP A 43 22.39 0.86 10.72
N ASN A 44 23.34 -0.04 10.97
CA ASN A 44 24.63 0.24 11.60
C ASN A 44 25.78 0.19 10.58
N THR A 45 25.83 -0.83 9.72
CA THR A 45 26.93 -1.02 8.76
C THR A 45 26.67 -0.37 7.41
N LEU A 46 25.42 0.04 7.14
CA LEU A 46 24.94 0.49 5.82
C LEU A 46 25.14 -0.55 4.71
N GLU A 47 25.31 -1.84 5.09
CA GLU A 47 25.43 -2.92 4.13
C GLU A 47 24.12 -3.09 3.35
N HIS A 48 24.23 -3.10 2.02
CA HIS A 48 23.12 -3.35 1.12
C HIS A 48 22.73 -4.83 1.10
N LYS A 49 21.45 -5.12 1.37
CA LYS A 49 20.90 -6.47 1.46
C LYS A 49 19.69 -6.60 0.56
N ASN A 50 19.79 -7.48 -0.42
CA ASN A 50 18.62 -7.90 -1.19
C ASN A 50 17.72 -8.76 -0.28
N ILE A 51 16.53 -8.25 0.03
CA ILE A 51 15.57 -8.87 0.97
C ILE A 51 14.92 -10.12 0.36
N TYR A 52 14.73 -10.13 -0.96
CA TYR A 52 13.94 -11.15 -1.66
C TYR A 52 14.78 -12.16 -2.45
N GLY A 53 16.09 -11.93 -2.55
CA GLY A 53 17.00 -12.71 -3.38
C GLY A 53 16.58 -12.67 -4.85
N SER A 54 16.35 -13.85 -5.43
CA SER A 54 15.87 -14.01 -6.81
C SER A 54 14.35 -14.21 -6.92
N THR A 55 13.63 -14.15 -5.80
CA THR A 55 12.19 -14.40 -5.74
C THR A 55 11.42 -13.09 -5.78
N ASN A 56 10.33 -13.03 -6.54
CA ASN A 56 9.45 -11.88 -6.54
C ASN A 56 8.37 -12.02 -5.45
N TYR A 57 8.11 -10.94 -4.72
CA TYR A 57 7.08 -10.85 -3.70
C TYR A 57 6.08 -9.76 -4.06
N ARG A 58 4.89 -9.79 -3.48
CA ARG A 58 3.92 -8.70 -3.58
C ARG A 58 3.35 -8.34 -2.23
N GLY A 59 2.97 -7.07 -2.09
CA GLY A 59 2.37 -6.53 -0.88
C GLY A 59 0.95 -7.05 -0.68
N ILE A 60 0.69 -7.56 0.51
CA ILE A 60 -0.61 -8.00 1.03
C ILE A 60 -0.80 -7.47 2.46
N TRP A 61 -1.87 -7.87 3.14
CA TRP A 61 -2.12 -7.51 4.54
C TRP A 61 -2.88 -8.61 5.26
N GLU A 62 -2.85 -8.58 6.59
CA GLU A 62 -3.82 -9.30 7.42
C GLU A 62 -4.93 -8.36 7.91
N TRP A 63 -6.05 -8.90 8.37
CA TRP A 63 -7.27 -8.13 8.64
C TRP A 63 -7.17 -7.07 9.75
N GLY A 64 -6.06 -7.01 10.48
CA GLY A 64 -5.69 -5.93 11.41
C GLY A 64 -4.93 -4.77 10.75
N PHE A 65 -4.84 -4.73 9.42
CA PHE A 65 -4.08 -3.78 8.61
C PHE A 65 -2.55 -3.86 8.79
N LEU A 66 -2.02 -4.95 9.34
CA LEU A 66 -0.57 -5.17 9.33
C LEU A 66 -0.10 -5.53 7.91
N TYR A 67 0.87 -4.77 7.41
CA TYR A 67 1.47 -5.01 6.11
C TYR A 67 2.22 -6.34 6.11
N LYS A 68 2.04 -7.10 5.03
CA LYS A 68 2.61 -8.42 4.82
C LYS A 68 3.08 -8.54 3.38
N GLU A 69 3.96 -9.48 3.15
CA GLU A 69 4.46 -9.78 1.81
C GLU A 69 4.34 -11.28 1.59
N THR A 70 4.00 -11.65 0.37
CA THR A 70 3.97 -13.05 -0.03
C THR A 70 4.61 -13.21 -1.39
N GLN A 71 5.17 -14.37 -1.65
CA GLN A 71 5.71 -14.69 -2.97
C GLN A 71 4.61 -14.51 -4.02
N ILE A 72 4.95 -13.96 -5.18
CA ILE A 72 3.97 -13.78 -6.25
C ILE A 72 3.30 -15.12 -6.59
N PRO A 73 1.96 -15.19 -6.67
CA PRO A 73 1.28 -16.42 -7.04
C PRO A 73 1.59 -16.82 -8.49
N ASP A 74 1.56 -18.12 -8.79
CA ASP A 74 1.78 -18.65 -10.13
C ASP A 74 0.92 -17.99 -11.21
N GLN A 75 -0.33 -17.66 -10.87
CA GLN A 75 -1.24 -16.97 -11.78
C GLN A 75 -0.70 -15.60 -12.23
N GLU A 76 -0.04 -14.87 -11.33
CA GLU A 76 0.57 -13.58 -11.65
C GLU A 76 1.93 -13.77 -12.34
N ALA A 77 2.72 -14.76 -11.88
CA ALA A 77 4.00 -15.08 -12.49
C ALA A 77 3.87 -15.46 -13.98
N LYS A 78 2.83 -16.24 -14.34
CA LYS A 78 2.57 -16.70 -15.71
C LYS A 78 2.12 -15.61 -16.69
N LYS A 79 1.71 -14.43 -16.21
CA LYS A 79 1.37 -13.29 -17.07
C LYS A 79 2.59 -12.65 -17.74
N ARG A 80 3.80 -13.01 -17.30
CA ARG A 80 5.06 -12.38 -17.67
C ARG A 80 5.94 -13.37 -18.39
N LYS A 81 6.68 -12.86 -19.39
CA LYS A 81 7.66 -13.65 -20.14
C LYS A 81 8.97 -13.77 -19.38
N TYR A 82 9.35 -12.72 -18.64
CA TYR A 82 10.60 -12.68 -17.88
C TYR A 82 10.35 -12.30 -16.42
N PRO A 83 11.13 -12.83 -15.47
CA PRO A 83 10.97 -12.52 -14.04
C PRO A 83 11.27 -11.05 -13.71
N SER A 84 12.01 -10.35 -14.57
CA SER A 84 12.33 -8.93 -14.46
C SER A 84 11.21 -7.98 -14.91
N GLU A 85 10.16 -8.51 -15.55
CA GLU A 85 9.03 -7.68 -15.96
C GLU A 85 8.20 -7.23 -14.74
N PRO A 86 7.64 -6.01 -14.77
CA PRO A 86 6.72 -5.53 -13.73
C PRO A 86 5.53 -6.47 -13.51
N TYR A 87 5.03 -6.53 -12.28
CA TYR A 87 3.86 -7.34 -11.91
C TYR A 87 2.92 -6.59 -10.99
N TRP A 88 1.66 -7.05 -10.94
CA TRP A 88 0.64 -6.43 -10.12
C TRP A 88 0.80 -6.79 -8.64
N SER A 89 0.66 -5.77 -7.79
CA SER A 89 0.63 -5.92 -6.34
C SER A 89 -0.67 -5.36 -5.77
N PRO A 90 -1.38 -6.09 -4.89
CA PRO A 90 -2.58 -5.59 -4.22
C PRO A 90 -2.35 -4.31 -3.43
N THR A 91 -1.19 -4.19 -2.77
CA THR A 91 -0.77 -2.99 -2.04
C THR A 91 0.75 -2.75 -2.19
N HIS A 92 1.26 -1.68 -1.61
CA HIS A 92 2.69 -1.35 -1.54
C HIS A 92 3.10 -0.98 -0.10
N ALA A 93 4.41 -0.92 0.17
CA ALA A 93 4.92 -0.61 1.50
C ALA A 93 4.59 0.82 1.95
N GLY A 94 4.61 1.78 1.02
CA GLY A 94 4.21 3.18 1.26
C GLY A 94 5.24 4.19 0.78
N GLY A 95 6.39 4.25 1.45
CA GLY A 95 7.38 5.34 1.33
C GLY A 95 8.14 5.47 0.01
N LEU A 96 7.95 4.55 -0.95
CA LEU A 96 8.70 4.51 -2.20
C LEU A 96 7.76 4.23 -3.38
N LEU A 97 7.50 5.24 -4.21
CA LEU A 97 6.66 5.09 -5.41
C LEU A 97 6.85 6.21 -6.42
N ALA A 98 6.39 5.95 -7.65
CA ALA A 98 6.21 6.92 -8.72
C ALA A 98 4.74 6.93 -9.18
N ILE A 99 4.17 8.12 -9.39
CA ILE A 99 2.80 8.30 -9.88
C ILE A 99 2.71 9.57 -10.74
N ASP A 100 1.93 9.52 -11.83
CA ASP A 100 1.59 10.73 -12.59
C ASP A 100 0.97 11.80 -11.69
N ARG A 101 1.48 13.03 -11.78
CA ARG A 101 1.06 14.12 -10.88
C ARG A 101 -0.42 14.43 -11.05
N GLN A 102 -0.92 14.47 -12.28
CA GLN A 102 -2.33 14.80 -12.52
C GLN A 102 -3.23 13.67 -12.00
N TRP A 103 -2.85 12.42 -12.23
CA TRP A 103 -3.58 11.25 -11.74
C TRP A 103 -3.67 11.23 -10.21
N PHE A 104 -2.58 11.55 -9.51
CA PHE A 104 -2.59 11.64 -8.05
C PHE A 104 -3.65 12.64 -7.53
N PHE A 105 -3.78 13.80 -8.18
CA PHE A 105 -4.79 14.80 -7.78
C PHE A 105 -6.20 14.47 -8.29
N GLU A 106 -6.34 13.77 -9.41
CA GLU A 106 -7.63 13.22 -9.88
C GLU A 106 -8.21 12.20 -8.89
N LEU A 107 -7.35 11.41 -8.25
CA LEU A 107 -7.69 10.51 -7.15
C LEU A 107 -8.03 11.23 -5.83
N GLY A 108 -7.88 12.56 -5.79
CA GLY A 108 -8.11 13.39 -4.60
C GLY A 108 -6.97 13.36 -3.58
N ALA A 109 -5.74 13.07 -4.03
CA ALA A 109 -4.52 12.93 -3.21
C ALA A 109 -4.73 11.94 -2.05
N TYR A 110 -3.87 12.00 -1.01
CA TYR A 110 -4.13 11.28 0.24
C TYR A 110 -5.31 11.89 1.00
N ASP A 111 -6.04 11.08 1.77
CA ASP A 111 -7.04 11.59 2.71
C ASP A 111 -6.39 12.52 3.75
N PRO A 112 -6.76 13.82 3.79
CA PRO A 112 -6.18 14.77 4.73
C PRO A 112 -6.50 14.45 6.20
N GLY A 113 -7.46 13.55 6.46
CA GLY A 113 -7.77 13.03 7.78
C GLY A 113 -6.87 11.90 8.25
N ILE A 114 -6.04 11.31 7.38
CA ILE A 114 -4.97 10.38 7.78
C ILE A 114 -3.85 11.22 8.41
N LYS A 115 -3.51 10.89 9.65
CA LYS A 115 -2.52 11.66 10.43
C LYS A 115 -1.30 10.83 10.78
N VAL A 116 -0.13 11.46 10.70
CA VAL A 116 1.18 10.96 11.13
C VAL A 116 1.67 9.73 10.37
N TRP A 117 1.07 8.57 10.60
CA TRP A 117 1.55 7.30 10.07
C TRP A 117 0.45 6.24 10.01
N GLY A 118 0.47 5.45 8.95
CA GLY A 118 -0.35 4.27 8.76
C GLY A 118 -1.63 4.56 7.99
N ALA A 119 -2.01 3.59 7.18
CA ALA A 119 -3.16 3.53 6.28
C ALA A 119 -2.98 4.16 4.90
N GLU A 120 -2.04 5.09 4.71
CA GLU A 120 -1.87 5.82 3.44
C GLU A 120 -1.56 4.90 2.26
N GLN A 121 -0.78 3.84 2.49
CA GLN A 121 -0.41 2.86 1.47
C GLN A 121 -1.61 2.04 1.01
N TYR A 122 -2.50 1.69 1.94
CA TYR A 122 -3.74 0.97 1.63
C TYR A 122 -4.73 1.88 0.92
N GLU A 123 -4.86 3.12 1.41
CA GLU A 123 -5.76 4.09 0.81
C GLU A 123 -5.43 4.33 -0.66
N LEU A 124 -4.17 4.60 -0.98
CA LEU A 124 -3.73 4.84 -2.36
C LEU A 124 -3.89 3.57 -3.21
N SER A 125 -3.49 2.41 -2.69
CA SER A 125 -3.63 1.14 -3.42
C SER A 125 -5.08 0.83 -3.77
N PHE A 126 -5.99 0.98 -2.80
CA PHE A 126 -7.41 0.72 -2.98
C PHE A 126 -8.05 1.71 -3.96
N LYS A 127 -7.70 3.01 -3.86
CA LYS A 127 -8.09 4.04 -4.84
C LYS A 127 -7.66 3.65 -6.24
N VAL A 128 -6.38 3.38 -6.43
CA VAL A 128 -5.79 3.11 -7.74
C VAL A 128 -6.48 1.90 -8.37
N TRP A 129 -6.58 0.79 -7.66
CA TRP A 129 -7.19 -0.42 -8.19
C TRP A 129 -8.68 -0.28 -8.47
N GLN A 130 -9.45 0.21 -7.49
CA GLN A 130 -10.91 0.29 -7.63
C GLN A 130 -11.31 1.35 -8.66
N CYS A 131 -10.52 2.41 -8.85
CA CYS A 131 -10.84 3.53 -9.75
C CYS A 131 -10.14 3.45 -11.12
N GLY A 132 -9.67 2.26 -11.52
CA GLY A 132 -9.25 1.96 -12.89
C GLY A 132 -7.78 2.22 -13.23
N GLY A 133 -6.93 2.35 -12.22
CA GLY A 133 -5.48 2.31 -12.34
C GLY A 133 -4.89 0.94 -11.97
N VAL A 134 -3.56 0.88 -11.85
CA VAL A 134 -2.82 -0.33 -11.46
C VAL A 134 -1.69 0.01 -10.51
N VAL A 135 -1.38 -0.90 -9.57
CA VAL A 135 -0.17 -0.81 -8.74
C VAL A 135 0.81 -1.89 -9.21
N GLU A 136 1.98 -1.48 -9.67
CA GLU A 136 2.98 -2.35 -10.26
C GLU A 136 4.29 -2.28 -9.49
N TRP A 137 4.82 -3.43 -9.08
CA TRP A 137 6.19 -3.52 -8.60
C TRP A 137 7.11 -3.73 -9.81
N VAL A 138 8.24 -3.04 -9.83
CA VAL A 138 9.13 -2.95 -10.99
C VAL A 138 10.51 -3.57 -10.65
N PRO A 139 10.75 -4.84 -10.97
CA PRO A 139 11.98 -5.56 -10.61
C PRO A 139 13.28 -4.94 -11.14
N CYS A 140 13.25 -4.17 -12.22
CA CYS A 140 14.44 -3.49 -12.72
C CYS A 140 14.78 -2.20 -11.97
N SER A 141 13.93 -1.75 -11.03
CA SER A 141 14.16 -0.56 -10.22
C SER A 141 14.33 -0.96 -8.76
N HIS A 142 15.51 -0.69 -8.21
CA HIS A 142 15.83 -0.99 -6.82
C HIS A 142 16.14 0.29 -6.05
N VAL A 143 15.56 0.40 -4.85
CA VAL A 143 15.86 1.46 -3.89
C VAL A 143 16.09 0.83 -2.53
N ALA A 144 17.27 1.05 -1.98
CA ALA A 144 17.64 0.52 -0.68
C ALA A 144 17.13 1.46 0.42
N HIS A 145 16.48 0.90 1.45
CA HIS A 145 15.86 1.65 2.55
C HIS A 145 16.50 1.24 3.89
N ALA A 146 16.91 2.22 4.70
CA ALA A 146 17.47 1.97 6.01
C ALA A 146 16.38 1.67 7.04
N TYR A 147 16.31 0.42 7.50
CA TYR A 147 15.38 0.03 8.55
C TYR A 147 15.84 0.56 9.92
N ARG A 148 14.90 0.83 10.81
CA ARG A 148 15.20 1.28 12.18
C ARG A 148 15.89 0.18 12.98
N GLY A 149 16.93 0.56 13.73
CA GLY A 149 17.60 -0.34 14.67
C GLY A 149 16.76 -0.70 15.90
N PRO A 150 17.22 -1.64 16.75
CA PRO A 150 16.44 -2.20 17.87
C PRO A 150 16.00 -1.20 18.95
N ARG A 151 16.63 -0.01 19.03
CA ARG A 151 16.35 1.00 20.07
C ARG A 151 15.49 2.17 19.58
N SER A 152 15.02 2.12 18.34
CA SER A 152 14.19 3.17 17.75
C SER A 152 12.71 2.84 17.91
N HIS A 153 12.12 3.22 19.04
CA HIS A 153 10.67 3.22 19.17
C HIS A 153 10.10 4.55 18.62
N PRO A 154 9.06 4.51 17.77
CA PRO A 154 8.34 5.73 17.42
C PRO A 154 7.81 6.35 18.71
N SER A 155 8.28 7.54 19.05
CA SER A 155 7.71 8.29 20.16
C SER A 155 6.29 8.71 19.80
N HIS A 156 5.39 8.70 20.80
CA HIS A 156 4.05 9.25 20.63
C HIS A 156 4.16 10.69 20.11
N VAL A 157 3.50 11.01 19.00
CA VAL A 157 3.50 12.36 18.44
C VAL A 157 2.55 13.23 19.26
N PRO A 158 3.03 14.30 19.92
CA PRO A 158 2.19 15.16 20.73
C PRO A 158 0.97 15.68 19.96
N GLY A 159 -0.20 15.68 20.60
CA GLY A 159 -1.45 16.13 19.99
C GLY A 159 -2.17 15.10 19.12
N THR A 160 -1.71 13.84 19.14
CA THR A 160 -2.40 12.73 18.45
C THR A 160 -3.01 11.74 19.44
N SER A 161 -3.96 10.92 18.96
CA SER A 161 -4.54 9.86 19.78
C SER A 161 -3.53 8.71 19.97
N PRO A 162 -3.48 8.04 21.13
CA PRO A 162 -2.78 6.75 21.26
C PRO A 162 -3.24 5.69 20.25
N TYR A 163 -4.46 5.83 19.72
CA TYR A 163 -5.07 4.96 18.71
C TYR A 163 -5.08 5.60 17.30
N GLN A 164 -4.19 6.57 17.03
CA GLN A 164 -4.21 7.32 15.77
C GLN A 164 -4.10 6.41 14.54
N THR A 165 -3.25 5.39 14.58
CA THR A 165 -3.11 4.41 13.48
C THR A 165 -4.43 3.66 13.24
N SER A 166 -5.10 3.19 14.30
CA SER A 166 -6.40 2.52 14.18
C SER A 166 -7.48 3.47 13.65
N ILE A 167 -7.44 4.75 14.02
CA ILE A 167 -8.32 5.78 13.45
C ILE A 167 -8.08 5.93 11.94
N ASN A 168 -6.83 6.00 11.49
CA ASN A 168 -6.50 6.08 10.06
C ASN A 168 -7.01 4.83 9.30
N HIS A 169 -6.76 3.63 9.84
CA HIS A 169 -7.26 2.38 9.25
C HIS A 169 -8.79 2.34 9.18
N LEU A 170 -9.50 2.83 10.21
CA LEU A 170 -10.96 2.94 10.19
C LEU A 170 -11.45 3.86 9.06
N ARG A 171 -10.79 4.99 8.84
CA ARG A 171 -11.13 5.88 7.72
C ARG A 171 -11.03 5.15 6.38
N VAL A 172 -9.93 4.42 6.17
CA VAL A 172 -9.72 3.64 4.94
C VAL A 172 -10.77 2.52 4.80
N ALA A 173 -10.99 1.75 5.86
CA ALA A 173 -11.94 0.65 5.88
C ALA A 173 -13.36 1.12 5.50
N HIS A 174 -13.84 2.20 6.14
CA HIS A 174 -15.20 2.71 5.93
C HIS A 174 -15.42 3.43 4.59
N VAL A 175 -14.35 3.82 3.90
CA VAL A 175 -14.46 4.41 2.56
C VAL A 175 -14.28 3.35 1.48
N TRP A 176 -13.37 2.39 1.66
CA TRP A 176 -12.85 1.58 0.55
C TRP A 176 -13.10 0.08 0.67
N MET A 177 -13.45 -0.45 1.86
CA MET A 177 -13.52 -1.90 2.09
C MET A 177 -14.93 -2.49 2.11
N ASP A 178 -15.98 -1.68 1.96
CA ASP A 178 -17.38 -2.14 1.94
C ASP A 178 -17.69 -3.05 3.15
N GLU A 179 -18.31 -4.21 2.93
CA GLU A 179 -18.62 -5.20 3.97
C GLU A 179 -17.37 -5.79 4.66
N TYR A 180 -16.20 -5.72 4.02
CA TYR A 180 -14.95 -6.26 4.57
C TYR A 180 -14.36 -5.38 5.68
N ALA A 181 -14.85 -4.15 5.85
CA ALA A 181 -14.51 -3.31 6.99
C ALA A 181 -14.83 -4.01 8.33
N GLU A 182 -15.85 -4.88 8.35
CA GLU A 182 -16.22 -5.68 9.51
C GLU A 182 -15.13 -6.67 9.93
N TYR A 183 -14.26 -7.12 9.02
CA TYR A 183 -13.17 -8.03 9.36
C TYR A 183 -12.12 -7.35 10.23
N TYR A 184 -11.91 -6.04 10.05
CA TYR A 184 -11.05 -5.28 10.94
C TYR A 184 -11.62 -5.20 12.35
N TYR A 185 -12.94 -4.98 12.47
CA TYR A 185 -13.61 -5.01 13.77
C TYR A 185 -13.63 -6.37 14.45
N ARG A 186 -13.66 -7.46 13.69
CA ARG A 186 -13.55 -8.82 14.27
C ARG A 186 -12.14 -9.06 14.80
N ARG A 187 -11.12 -8.64 14.03
CA ARG A 187 -9.72 -8.79 14.40
C ARG A 187 -9.30 -7.91 15.58
N GLU A 188 -9.84 -6.70 15.65
CA GLU A 188 -9.56 -5.70 16.70
C GLU A 188 -10.88 -5.15 17.28
N PRO A 189 -11.61 -5.89 18.11
CA PRO A 189 -12.95 -5.47 18.53
C PRO A 189 -13.00 -4.17 19.36
N ALA A 190 -11.92 -3.87 20.08
CA ALA A 190 -11.80 -2.64 20.86
C ALA A 190 -11.86 -1.36 20.01
N ILE A 191 -11.61 -1.41 18.70
CA ILE A 191 -11.66 -0.20 17.86
C ILE A 191 -13.10 0.23 17.52
N ARG A 192 -14.13 -0.56 17.84
CA ARG A 192 -15.54 -0.19 17.59
C ARG A 192 -15.98 1.08 18.31
N ILE A 193 -15.37 1.39 19.45
CA ILE A 193 -15.67 2.61 20.22
C ILE A 193 -14.98 3.86 19.67
N LEU A 194 -14.04 3.70 18.73
CA LEU A 194 -13.27 4.81 18.20
C LEU A 194 -14.06 5.60 17.16
N LYS A 195 -13.96 6.94 17.23
CA LYS A 195 -14.48 7.84 16.21
C LYS A 195 -13.38 8.16 15.20
N PHE A 196 -13.67 7.95 13.91
CA PHE A 196 -12.71 8.16 12.82
C PHE A 196 -12.93 9.48 12.05
N GLY A 197 -13.83 10.34 12.53
CA GLY A 197 -14.11 11.66 11.95
C GLY A 197 -14.94 11.60 10.66
N ASP A 198 -15.07 12.74 9.99
CA ASP A 198 -15.84 12.84 8.75
C ASP A 198 -15.07 12.26 7.56
N ILE A 199 -15.76 11.44 6.76
CA ILE A 199 -15.26 10.78 5.54
C ILE A 199 -16.17 11.05 4.34
N SER A 200 -17.12 11.99 4.46
CA SER A 200 -18.15 12.26 3.45
C SER A 200 -17.54 12.67 2.11
N GLU A 201 -16.53 13.53 2.11
CA GLU A 201 -15.83 13.94 0.90
C GLU A 201 -15.12 12.75 0.22
N ARG A 202 -14.50 11.88 1.02
CA ARG A 202 -13.77 10.69 0.51
C ARG A 202 -14.73 9.70 -0.15
N LYS A 203 -15.92 9.49 0.43
CA LYS A 203 -16.99 8.69 -0.19
C LYS A 203 -17.51 9.31 -1.49
N LYS A 204 -17.71 10.63 -1.54
CA LYS A 204 -18.11 11.34 -2.76
C LYS A 204 -17.09 11.20 -3.89
N ILE A 205 -15.79 11.19 -3.59
CA ILE A 205 -14.75 10.94 -4.59
C ILE A 205 -14.89 9.53 -5.16
N ARG A 206 -15.06 8.52 -4.32
CA ARG A 206 -15.26 7.12 -4.75
C ARG A 206 -16.48 6.97 -5.65
N GLU A 207 -17.60 7.61 -5.29
CA GLU A 207 -18.82 7.63 -6.08
C GLU A 207 -18.63 8.35 -7.43
N LYS A 208 -18.03 9.55 -7.41
CA LYS A 208 -17.78 10.37 -8.61
C LYS A 208 -16.89 9.66 -9.62
N LEU A 209 -15.87 8.95 -9.16
CA LEU A 209 -14.95 8.19 -10.00
C LEU A 209 -15.52 6.83 -10.44
N GLN A 210 -16.73 6.48 -10.01
CA GLN A 210 -17.41 5.22 -10.31
C GLN A 210 -16.52 4.00 -10.02
N CYS A 211 -15.83 4.04 -8.87
CA CYS A 211 -14.90 3.00 -8.50
C CYS A 211 -15.62 1.67 -8.27
N LYS A 212 -14.92 0.57 -8.58
CA LYS A 212 -15.39 -0.81 -8.37
C LYS A 212 -15.55 -1.12 -6.88
N SER A 213 -16.28 -2.18 -6.56
CA SER A 213 -16.43 -2.65 -5.19
C SER A 213 -15.13 -3.25 -4.65
N PHE A 214 -15.01 -3.29 -3.32
CA PHE A 214 -13.91 -3.99 -2.67
C PHE A 214 -13.96 -5.50 -2.92
N LYS A 215 -15.17 -6.08 -3.04
CA LYS A 215 -15.34 -7.48 -3.44
C LYS A 215 -14.65 -7.77 -4.79
N TRP A 216 -14.84 -6.92 -5.80
CA TRP A 216 -14.15 -7.07 -7.09
C TRP A 216 -12.63 -7.05 -6.91
N PHE A 217 -12.13 -6.13 -6.08
CA PHE A 217 -10.70 -6.02 -5.81
C PHE A 217 -10.15 -7.28 -5.13
N MET A 218 -10.86 -7.83 -4.14
CA MET A 218 -10.48 -9.06 -3.45
C MET A 218 -10.48 -10.27 -4.39
N GLU A 219 -11.49 -10.41 -5.25
CA GLU A 219 -11.61 -11.55 -6.15
C GLU A 219 -10.65 -11.48 -7.36
N THR A 220 -10.32 -10.27 -7.83
CA THR A 220 -9.57 -10.08 -9.09
C THR A 220 -8.09 -9.81 -8.85
N ILE A 221 -7.76 -9.02 -7.83
CA ILE A 221 -6.41 -8.50 -7.60
C ILE A 221 -5.79 -9.15 -6.37
N ALA A 222 -6.50 -9.13 -5.24
CA ALA A 222 -6.01 -9.55 -3.93
C ALA A 222 -6.48 -10.97 -3.53
N TYR A 223 -6.63 -11.86 -4.51
CA TYR A 223 -7.20 -13.20 -4.31
C TYR A 223 -6.41 -14.07 -3.33
N ASP A 224 -5.09 -13.91 -3.29
CA ASP A 224 -4.19 -14.62 -2.37
C ASP A 224 -4.22 -14.08 -0.93
N VAL A 225 -4.79 -12.90 -0.70
CA VAL A 225 -4.99 -12.38 0.67
C VAL A 225 -5.92 -13.32 1.43
N LEU A 226 -7.00 -13.79 0.81
CA LEU A 226 -7.94 -14.71 1.45
C LEU A 226 -7.34 -16.10 1.68
N GLU A 227 -6.40 -16.52 0.85
CA GLU A 227 -5.67 -17.78 1.02
C GLU A 227 -4.68 -17.71 2.18
N LYS A 228 -3.93 -16.61 2.31
CA LYS A 228 -2.91 -16.42 3.35
C LYS A 228 -3.50 -15.98 4.69
N TYR A 229 -4.54 -15.16 4.63
CA TYR A 229 -5.23 -14.56 5.77
C TYR A 229 -6.75 -14.72 5.58
N PRO A 230 -7.31 -15.90 5.91
CA PRO A 230 -8.74 -16.13 5.76
C PRO A 230 -9.57 -15.15 6.61
N PRO A 231 -10.83 -14.87 6.22
CA PRO A 231 -11.70 -13.97 6.97
C PRO A 231 -11.85 -14.40 8.45
N PRO A 232 -11.73 -13.47 9.40
CA PRO A 232 -11.92 -13.80 10.81
C PRO A 232 -13.36 -14.21 11.08
N SER A 233 -13.52 -15.22 11.94
CA SER A 233 -14.83 -15.62 12.46
C SER A 233 -15.49 -14.46 13.23
N SER A 234 -16.81 -14.50 13.32
CA SER A 234 -17.55 -13.52 14.13
C SER A 234 -17.18 -13.66 15.61
N ASN A 235 -17.06 -12.52 16.30
CA ASN A 235 -16.76 -12.51 17.73
C ASN A 235 -18.01 -12.85 18.54
N VAL A 236 -17.88 -13.70 19.56
CA VAL A 236 -18.96 -14.00 20.53
C VAL A 236 -18.97 -12.99 21.69
N GLY A 237 -17.79 -12.48 22.04
CA GLY A 237 -17.54 -11.43 23.04
C GLY A 237 -16.11 -10.90 22.87
N TRP A 238 -15.78 -9.81 23.56
CA TRP A 238 -14.45 -9.21 23.54
C TRP A 238 -14.19 -8.37 24.79
#